data_AF-K1JKT9-F1
#
_entry.id   AF-K1JKT9-F1
#
_cell.length_a   1.000
_cell.length_b   1.000
_cell.length_c   1.000
_cell.angle_alpha   90.00
_cell.angle_beta   90.00
_cell.angle_gamma   90.00
#
_symmetry.space_group_name_H-M   'P 1'
#
loop_
_entity.id
_entity.type
_entity.pdbx_description
1 polymer ?
#
loop_
_entity_poly.entity_id
_entity_poly.type
_entity_poly.pdbx_seq_one_letter_code
_entity_poly.pdbx_strand_id
1 'polypeptide(L)'
;MRSRYSAYALDLDAYVLETWAPETRPAVLFEDGEERPKWLSLVIHSSYEEGAEGRVSFTARGRTSQGAFRLEENSRFRLENGRWLYVDGTFDDR
;
A
#
# COMPACT_ATOMS: atom_id res chain seq x y z
N MET A 1 -6.82 0.17 -3.13
CA MET A 1 -5.43 0.66 -3.32
C MET A 1 -5.27 2.20 -3.28
N ARG A 2 -5.91 3.00 -4.15
CA ARG A 2 -5.68 4.47 -4.20
C ARG A 2 -5.85 5.18 -2.85
N SER A 3 -6.89 4.85 -2.08
CA SER A 3 -7.11 5.43 -0.75
C SER A 3 -5.97 5.10 0.23
N ARG A 4 -5.41 3.89 0.20
CA ARG A 4 -4.25 3.51 1.02
C ARG A 4 -3.03 4.34 0.66
N TYR A 5 -2.75 4.52 -0.63
CA TYR A 5 -1.66 5.40 -1.07
C TYR A 5 -1.84 6.84 -0.57
N SER A 6 -3.05 7.40 -0.67
CA SER A 6 -3.33 8.73 -0.12
C SER A 6 -3.12 8.79 1.39
N ALA A 7 -3.50 7.74 2.12
CA ALA A 7 -3.26 7.67 3.55
C ALA A 7 -1.76 7.64 3.90
N TYR A 8 -0.93 6.90 3.14
CA TYR A 8 0.53 6.98 3.26
C TYR A 8 1.07 8.39 2.97
N ALA A 9 0.52 9.08 1.96
CA ALA A 9 0.95 10.43 1.60
C ALA A 9 0.51 11.52 2.60
N LEU A 10 -0.48 11.21 3.45
CA LEU A 10 -1.07 12.11 4.44
C LEU A 10 -0.76 11.69 5.88
N ASP A 11 0.12 10.71 6.09
CA ASP A 11 0.49 10.18 7.41
C ASP A 11 -0.70 9.65 8.24
N LEU A 12 -1.71 9.09 7.55
CA LEU A 12 -2.91 8.51 8.16
C LEU A 12 -2.72 7.01 8.46
N ASP A 13 -1.78 6.70 9.36
CA ASP A 13 -1.38 5.32 9.66
C ASP A 13 -2.53 4.44 10.13
N ALA A 14 -3.42 4.99 10.96
CA ALA A 14 -4.59 4.29 11.48
C ALA A 14 -5.47 3.75 10.34
N TYR A 15 -5.65 4.53 9.27
CA TYR A 15 -6.44 4.10 8.11
C TYR A 15 -5.74 2.97 7.34
N VAL A 16 -4.43 3.06 7.19
CA VAL A 16 -3.64 2.01 6.53
C VAL A 16 -3.68 0.71 7.35
N LEU A 17 -3.59 0.79 8.68
CA LEU A 17 -3.69 -0.38 9.56
C LEU A 17 -5.12 -0.95 9.64
N GLU A 18 -6.16 -0.12 9.62
CA GLU A 18 -7.57 -0.56 9.62
C GLU A 18 -7.94 -1.29 8.32
N THR A 19 -7.33 -0.90 7.19
CA THR A 19 -7.57 -1.50 5.88
C THR A 19 -6.59 -2.61 5.52
N TRP A 20 -5.88 -3.17 6.51
CA TRP A 20 -4.97 -4.30 6.37
C TRP A 20 -5.62 -5.57 6.95
N ALA A 21 -5.44 -6.70 6.27
CA ALA A 21 -5.87 -8.00 6.75
C ALA A 21 -5.16 -8.35 8.09
N PRO A 22 -5.89 -8.72 9.16
CA PRO A 22 -5.30 -8.93 10.48
C PRO A 22 -4.13 -9.92 10.52
N GLU A 23 -4.15 -10.93 9.64
CA GLU A 23 -3.15 -11.99 9.56
C GLU A 23 -1.76 -11.53 9.12
N THR A 24 -1.67 -10.44 8.35
CA THR A 24 -0.41 -9.92 7.77
C THR A 24 -0.14 -8.48 8.18
N ARG A 25 -1.02 -7.90 9.00
CA ARG A 25 -0.92 -6.51 9.45
C ARG A 25 0.27 -6.34 10.41
N PRO A 26 1.19 -5.41 10.13
CA PRO A 26 2.26 -5.10 11.06
C PRO A 26 1.71 -4.36 12.29
N ALA A 27 2.43 -4.42 13.42
CA ALA A 27 2.03 -3.72 14.64
C ALA A 27 2.09 -2.19 14.49
N VAL A 28 3.11 -1.71 13.78
CA VAL A 28 3.34 -0.30 13.42
C VAL A 28 3.78 -0.23 11.96
N LEU A 29 3.53 0.90 11.29
CA LEU A 29 3.96 1.11 9.90
C LEU A 29 5.35 1.74 9.81
N PHE A 30 5.67 2.60 10.77
CA PHE A 30 6.93 3.29 10.91
C PHE A 30 7.30 3.30 12.39
N GLU A 31 8.56 3.05 12.70
CA GLU A 31 9.08 3.17 14.07
C GLU A 31 9.13 4.64 14.52
N ASP A 32 9.20 4.87 15.83
CA ASP A 32 9.31 6.24 16.35
C ASP A 32 10.62 6.90 15.88
N GLY A 33 10.50 8.09 15.31
CA GLY A 33 11.61 8.82 14.69
C GLY A 33 12.07 8.30 13.32
N GLU A 34 11.40 7.30 12.73
CA GLU A 34 11.70 6.85 11.37
C GLU A 34 11.32 7.91 10.33
N GLU A 35 12.21 8.16 9.37
CA GLU A 35 11.95 9.11 8.30
C GLU A 35 10.90 8.57 7.33
N ARG A 36 9.82 9.34 7.16
CA ARG A 36 8.74 8.98 6.24
C ARG A 36 9.06 9.42 4.80
N PRO A 37 8.87 8.54 3.81
CA PRO A 37 9.04 8.93 2.42
C PRO A 37 7.98 9.95 2.00
N LYS A 38 8.41 10.99 1.27
CA LYS A 38 7.46 11.88 0.59
C LYS A 38 7.00 11.24 -0.70
N TRP A 39 5.74 10.81 -0.73
CA TRP A 39 5.09 10.26 -1.92
C TRP A 39 4.80 11.35 -2.96
N LEU A 40 5.08 11.05 -4.23
CA LEU A 40 5.01 12.02 -5.34
C LEU A 40 3.95 11.64 -6.37
N SER A 41 3.85 10.35 -6.71
CA SER A 41 2.86 9.89 -7.69
C SER A 41 2.52 8.42 -7.50
N LEU A 42 1.32 8.06 -7.95
CA LEU A 42 0.82 6.69 -8.07
C LEU A 42 0.31 6.47 -9.48
N VAL A 43 0.74 5.39 -10.11
CA VAL A 43 0.22 4.89 -11.39
C VAL A 43 -0.31 3.49 -11.17
N ILE A 44 -1.60 3.29 -11.46
CA ILE A 44 -2.20 1.95 -11.46
C ILE A 44 -2.04 1.37 -12.87
N HIS A 45 -1.40 0.22 -12.98
CA HIS A 45 -1.18 -0.48 -14.25
C HIS A 45 -2.34 -1.40 -14.57
N SER A 46 -2.83 -2.13 -13.57
CA SER A 46 -3.97 -3.02 -13.69
C SER A 46 -4.70 -3.20 -12.37
N SER A 47 -5.98 -3.52 -12.47
CA SER A 47 -6.81 -3.93 -11.34
C SER A 47 -7.70 -5.08 -11.77
N TYR A 48 -7.82 -6.08 -10.91
CA TYR A 48 -8.63 -7.27 -11.12
C TYR A 48 -9.46 -7.54 -9.87
N GLU A 49 -10.68 -8.02 -10.07
CA GLU A 49 -11.62 -8.38 -9.02
C GLU A 49 -12.38 -9.64 -9.45
N GLU A 50 -12.44 -10.63 -8.57
CA GLU A 50 -13.23 -11.85 -8.74
C GLU A 50 -13.85 -12.24 -7.40
N GLY A 51 -15.16 -12.00 -7.26
CA GLY A 51 -15.88 -12.27 -6.03
C GLY A 51 -15.30 -11.49 -4.85
N ALA A 52 -14.70 -12.21 -3.90
CA ALA A 52 -14.09 -11.63 -2.71
C ALA A 52 -12.56 -11.45 -2.83
N GLU A 53 -11.97 -11.74 -3.99
CA GLU A 53 -10.54 -11.57 -4.24
C GLU A 53 -10.28 -10.39 -5.17
N GLY A 54 -9.23 -9.62 -4.88
CA GLY A 54 -8.82 -8.48 -5.68
C GLY A 54 -7.32 -8.43 -5.86
N ARG A 55 -6.85 -7.91 -7.00
CA ARG A 55 -5.44 -7.65 -7.27
C ARG A 55 -5.25 -6.28 -7.89
N VAL A 56 -4.15 -5.61 -7.53
CA VAL A 56 -3.79 -4.31 -8.12
C VAL A 56 -2.30 -4.27 -8.38
N SER A 57 -1.90 -4.07 -9.63
CA SER A 57 -0.52 -3.77 -9.99
C SER A 57 -0.35 -2.27 -10.14
N PHE A 58 0.69 -1.71 -9.52
CA PHE A 58 0.93 -0.28 -9.54
C PHE A 58 2.42 0.06 -9.43
N THR A 59 2.75 1.29 -9.81
CA THR A 59 4.01 1.94 -9.46
C THR A 59 3.72 3.15 -8.58
N ALA A 60 4.34 3.22 -7.41
CA ALA A 60 4.44 4.43 -6.61
C ALA A 60 5.84 5.04 -6.72
N ARG A 61 5.92 6.37 -6.74
CA ARG A 61 7.20 7.09 -6.71
C ARG A 61 7.24 7.98 -5.48
N GLY A 62 8.37 7.99 -4.81
CA GLY A 62 8.60 8.78 -3.61
C GLY A 62 10.03 9.30 -3.54
N ARG A 63 10.33 10.00 -2.45
CA ARG A 63 11.69 10.42 -2.10
C ARG A 63 11.92 10.30 -0.60
N THR A 64 13.14 9.94 -0.23
CA THR A 64 13.67 9.99 1.14
C THR A 64 14.88 10.93 1.17
N SER A 65 15.52 11.11 2.33
CA SER A 65 16.82 11.76 2.47
C SER A 65 17.91 11.15 1.58
N GLN A 66 17.79 9.87 1.21
CA GLN A 66 18.74 9.16 0.34
C GLN A 66 18.49 9.40 -1.15
N GLY A 67 17.34 9.95 -1.53
CA GLY A 67 17.00 10.29 -2.91
C GLY A 67 15.62 9.84 -3.35
N ALA A 68 15.36 9.97 -4.66
CA ALA A 68 14.12 9.51 -5.26
C ALA A 68 14.13 7.99 -5.45
N PHE A 69 12.99 7.35 -5.23
CA PHE A 69 12.82 5.92 -5.42
C PHE A 69 11.51 5.60 -6.15
N ARG A 70 11.46 4.40 -6.70
CA ARG A 70 10.28 3.79 -7.34
C ARG A 70 9.97 2.49 -6.61
N LEU A 71 8.71 2.27 -6.32
CA LEU A 71 8.17 1.02 -5.80
C LEU A 71 7.20 0.47 -6.83
N GLU A 72 7.45 -0.75 -7.31
CA GLU A 72 6.52 -1.49 -8.16
C GLU A 72 6.02 -2.72 -7.42
N GLU A 73 4.72 -2.85 -7.32
CA GLU A 73 4.09 -3.89 -6.51
C GLU A 73 2.85 -4.46 -7.22
N ASN A 74 2.63 -5.76 -7.03
CA ASN A 74 1.36 -6.43 -7.28
C ASN A 74 0.73 -6.80 -5.93
N SER A 75 -0.26 -6.02 -5.50
CA SER A 75 -0.96 -6.21 -4.24
C SER A 75 -2.16 -7.14 -4.38
N ARG A 76 -2.40 -7.96 -3.37
CA ARG A 76 -3.62 -8.77 -3.19
C ARG A 76 -4.52 -8.14 -2.14
N PHE A 77 -5.83 -8.22 -2.39
CA PHE A 77 -6.88 -7.73 -1.52
C PHE A 77 -7.94 -8.81 -1.31
N ARG A 78 -8.57 -8.80 -0.14
CA ARG A 78 -9.75 -9.62 0.16
C ARG A 78 -10.92 -8.73 0.57
N LEU A 79 -12.11 -9.00 0.06
CA LEU A 79 -13.34 -8.37 0.50
C LEU A 79 -13.87 -9.12 1.71
N GLU A 80 -13.97 -8.44 2.85
CA GLU A 80 -14.47 -8.99 4.09
C GLU A 80 -15.44 -8.00 4.74
N ASN A 81 -16.64 -8.47 5.10
CA ASN A 81 -17.68 -7.63 5.72
C ASN A 81 -17.97 -6.32 4.93
N GLY A 82 -17.94 -6.39 3.60
CA GLY A 82 -18.16 -5.25 2.71
C GLY A 82 -16.99 -4.26 2.62
N ARG A 83 -15.81 -4.62 3.12
CA ARG A 83 -14.60 -3.78 3.07
C ARG A 83 -13.43 -4.53 2.43
N TRP A 84 -12.69 -3.85 1.56
CA TRP A 84 -11.47 -4.38 0.97
C TRP A 84 -10.29 -4.23 1.92
N LEU A 85 -9.66 -5.35 2.27
CA LEU A 85 -8.47 -5.42 3.11
C LEU A 85 -7.26 -5.80 2.28
N TYR A 86 -6.15 -5.09 2.46
CA TYR A 86 -4.85 -5.46 1.89
C TYR A 86 -4.32 -6.71 2.57
N VAL A 87 -4.02 -7.75 1.81
CA VAL A 87 -3.47 -9.01 2.34
C VAL A 87 -1.96 -8.95 2.30
N ASP A 88 -1.37 -8.81 1.13
CA ASP A 88 0.06 -8.66 0.94
C ASP A 88 0.34 -8.17 -0.49
N GLY A 89 1.61 -8.08 -0.85
CA GLY A 89 2.02 -7.76 -2.19
C GLY A 89 3.39 -8.34 -2.51
N THR A 90 3.63 -8.55 -3.80
CA THR A 90 4.93 -8.96 -4.31
C THR A 90 5.58 -7.77 -5.01
N PHE A 91 6.84 -7.51 -4.69
CA PHE A 91 7.64 -6.45 -5.28
C PHE A 91 8.47 -7.02 -6.43
N ASP A 92 8.50 -6.32 -7.56
CA ASP A 92 9.37 -6.67 -8.69
C ASP A 92 10.64 -5.80 -8.60
N ASP A 93 11.81 -6.42 -8.48
CA ASP A 93 13.10 -5.74 -8.31
C ASP A 93 13.81 -5.45 -9.65
N ARG A 94 13.07 -5.37 -10.77
CA ARG A 94 13.65 -5.22 -12.11
C ARG A 94 14.10 -3.81 -12.46
#